data_AF-A0A9N8KZE5-F1
#
_entry.id   AF-A0A9N8KZE5-F1
#
_cell.length_a   1.000
_cell.length_b   1.000
_cell.length_c   1.000
_cell.angle_alpha   90.00
_cell.angle_beta   90.00
_cell.angle_gamma   90.00
#
_symmetry.space_group_name_H-M   'P 1'
#
loop_
_entity.id
_entity.type
_entity.pdbx_description
1 polymer ?
#
loop_
_entity_poly.entity_id
_entity_poly.type
_entity_poly.pdbx_seq_one_letter_code
_entity_poly.pdbx_strand_id
1 'polypeptide(L)'
;MDALSLEEKSGLKAALHPFLLDCEEKFGMTEDQFEEEKNKGLDANLDPCFMSCFLKNAEFFDNKGMLDVEKTTEFMKANIQSEDALKIFNQITDECAKVNDEEVSDGDEGCDRAQLLFKCIVDVKKKCVSEAERDQMIETFGPIAKECLDECGVEDFDPKDKPDNPCLNKCFLTKIKVIDDQGMIDPEVVRKSITDFIENEDEAKKIVEIFDKCFEGVVAQMVERSPSKREVPGSIPGDSTLQPLKLQVLL
;
A
#
# COMPACT_ATOMS: atom_id res chain seq x y z
N MET A 1 1.97 -2.94 -5.01
CA MET A 1 3.03 -2.37 -4.15
C MET A 1 3.05 -3.20 -2.89
N ASP A 2 4.06 -4.02 -2.69
CA ASP A 2 4.27 -4.74 -1.43
C ASP A 2 5.60 -4.20 -0.85
N ALA A 3 5.52 -3.08 -0.13
CA ALA A 3 6.70 -2.44 0.47
C ALA A 3 7.27 -3.22 1.66
N LEU A 4 6.48 -4.14 2.20
CA LEU A 4 6.82 -5.01 3.32
C LEU A 4 7.04 -6.44 2.83
N SER A 5 8.13 -7.07 3.30
CA SER A 5 8.35 -8.51 3.13
C SER A 5 7.30 -9.32 3.89
N LEU A 6 7.04 -10.56 3.48
CA LEU A 6 6.06 -11.46 4.15
C LEU A 6 6.32 -11.61 5.66
N GLU A 7 7.58 -11.64 6.05
CA GLU A 7 7.99 -11.70 7.46
C GLU A 7 7.58 -10.43 8.22
N GLU A 8 7.87 -9.26 7.66
CA GLU A 8 7.43 -7.99 8.23
C GLU A 8 5.90 -7.88 8.26
N LYS A 9 5.21 -8.41 7.25
CA LYS A 9 3.74 -8.45 7.22
C LYS A 9 3.19 -9.23 8.39
N SER A 10 3.73 -10.43 8.59
CA SER A 10 3.32 -11.32 9.68
C SER A 10 3.69 -10.75 11.04
N GLY A 11 4.87 -10.16 11.17
CA GLY A 11 5.34 -9.52 12.40
C GLY A 11 4.46 -8.34 12.79
N LEU A 12 4.16 -7.44 11.84
CA LEU A 12 3.28 -6.30 12.05
C LEU A 12 1.85 -6.74 12.42
N LYS A 13 1.31 -7.75 11.72
CA LYS A 13 0.00 -8.33 12.07
C LYS A 13 0.01 -8.88 13.51
N ALA A 14 1.04 -9.65 13.88
CA ALA A 14 1.15 -10.21 15.22
C ALA A 14 1.30 -9.13 16.31
N ALA A 15 2.01 -8.04 16.02
CA ALA A 15 2.17 -6.90 16.94
C ALA A 15 0.85 -6.13 17.15
N LEU A 16 0.01 -6.03 16.12
CA LEU A 16 -1.27 -5.31 16.16
C LEU A 16 -2.44 -6.15 16.68
N HIS A 17 -2.37 -7.48 16.55
CA HIS A 17 -3.45 -8.40 16.88
C HIS A 17 -4.00 -8.26 18.31
N PRO A 18 -3.19 -8.06 19.37
CA PRO A 18 -3.73 -7.85 20.72
C PRO A 18 -4.65 -6.64 20.83
N PHE A 19 -4.33 -5.54 20.14
CA PHE A 19 -5.14 -4.32 20.15
C PHE A 19 -6.47 -4.50 19.41
N LEU A 20 -6.49 -5.36 18.40
CA LEU A 20 -7.70 -5.74 17.66
C LEU A 20 -8.66 -6.52 18.57
N LEU A 21 -8.17 -7.58 19.23
CA LEU A 21 -8.97 -8.44 20.11
C LEU A 21 -9.65 -7.64 21.24
N ASP A 22 -8.94 -6.68 21.84
CA ASP A 22 -9.49 -5.82 22.89
C ASP A 22 -10.69 -4.96 22.43
N CYS A 23 -10.84 -4.76 21.12
CA CYS A 23 -11.96 -4.04 20.50
C CYS A 23 -13.05 -4.99 19.99
N GLU A 24 -12.71 -6.21 19.59
CA GLU A 24 -13.69 -7.24 19.19
C GLU A 24 -14.73 -7.48 20.29
N GLU A 25 -14.28 -7.58 21.54
CA GLU A 25 -15.17 -7.78 22.70
C GLU A 25 -16.19 -6.64 22.88
N LYS A 26 -15.83 -5.42 22.47
CA LYS A 26 -16.66 -4.22 22.65
C LYS A 26 -17.66 -4.01 21.52
N PHE A 27 -17.28 -4.35 20.28
CA PHE A 27 -18.07 -4.04 19.09
C PHE A 27 -18.65 -5.28 18.39
N GLY A 28 -18.32 -6.48 18.83
CA GLY A 28 -18.87 -7.73 18.29
C GLY A 28 -18.41 -8.05 16.86
N MET A 29 -17.29 -7.46 16.44
CA MET A 29 -16.60 -7.80 15.19
C MET A 29 -15.59 -8.90 15.46
N THR A 30 -15.64 -10.00 14.72
CA THR A 30 -14.68 -11.11 14.82
C THR A 30 -13.46 -10.88 13.91
N GLU A 31 -12.32 -11.52 14.20
CA GLU A 31 -11.12 -11.45 13.35
C GLU A 31 -11.43 -11.82 11.89
N ASP A 32 -12.25 -12.85 11.66
CA ASP A 32 -12.64 -13.28 10.31
C ASP A 32 -13.42 -12.19 9.57
N GLN A 33 -14.34 -11.50 10.26
CA GLN A 33 -15.08 -10.37 9.69
C GLN A 33 -14.16 -9.18 9.41
N PHE A 34 -13.24 -8.88 10.32
CA PHE A 34 -12.25 -7.83 10.12
C PHE A 34 -11.37 -8.12 8.90
N GLU A 35 -10.88 -9.35 8.76
CA GLU A 35 -10.08 -9.78 7.60
C GLU A 35 -10.89 -9.71 6.30
N GLU A 36 -12.16 -10.12 6.31
CA GLU A 36 -13.04 -10.01 5.15
C GLU A 36 -13.24 -8.54 4.73
N GLU A 37 -13.54 -7.65 5.67
CA GLU A 37 -13.74 -6.22 5.41
C GLU A 37 -12.45 -5.53 4.98
N LYS A 38 -11.31 -5.85 5.62
CA LYS A 38 -9.99 -5.35 5.21
C LYS A 38 -9.70 -5.67 3.74
N ASN A 39 -10.08 -6.85 3.27
CA ASN A 39 -9.85 -7.26 1.88
C ASN A 39 -10.70 -6.47 0.86
N LYS A 40 -11.76 -5.78 1.31
CA LYS A 40 -12.61 -4.92 0.49
C LYS A 40 -12.01 -3.53 0.26
N GLY A 41 -10.96 -3.15 0.99
CA GLY A 41 -10.23 -1.88 0.76
C GLY A 41 -11.12 -0.65 0.92
N LEU A 42 -11.51 -0.01 -0.18
CA LEU A 42 -12.41 1.16 -0.18
C LEU A 42 -13.85 0.81 0.17
N ASP A 43 -14.25 -0.43 -0.12
CA ASP A 43 -15.59 -0.95 0.15
C ASP A 43 -15.65 -1.61 1.53
N ALA A 44 -14.58 -1.49 2.33
CA ALA A 44 -14.55 -1.96 3.71
C ALA A 44 -15.61 -1.21 4.52
N ASN A 45 -16.57 -1.95 5.04
CA ASN A 45 -17.60 -1.47 5.95
C ASN A 45 -17.22 -1.81 7.39
N LEU A 46 -16.08 -1.26 7.82
CA LEU A 46 -15.63 -1.34 9.21
C LEU A 46 -16.33 -0.25 10.01
N ASP A 47 -16.84 -0.62 11.19
CA ASP A 47 -17.41 0.33 12.13
C ASP A 47 -16.32 1.37 12.51
N PRO A 48 -16.55 2.69 12.29
CA PRO A 48 -15.55 3.69 12.59
C PRO A 48 -15.12 3.75 14.06
N CYS A 49 -16.02 3.41 14.99
CA CYS A 49 -15.72 3.35 16.41
C CYS A 49 -14.92 2.11 16.78
N PHE A 50 -15.13 0.98 16.10
CA PHE A 50 -14.22 -0.16 16.21
C PHE A 50 -12.80 0.24 15.78
N MET A 51 -12.66 0.95 14.67
CA MET A 51 -11.36 1.42 14.20
C MET A 51 -10.72 2.43 15.15
N SER A 52 -11.49 3.37 15.70
CA SER A 52 -10.99 4.30 16.71
C SER A 52 -10.52 3.58 17.98
N CYS A 53 -11.27 2.58 18.44
CA CYS A 53 -10.87 1.74 19.58
C CYS A 53 -9.51 1.07 19.31
N PHE A 54 -9.35 0.46 18.15
CA PHE A 54 -8.11 -0.20 17.75
C PHE A 54 -6.94 0.78 17.70
N LEU A 55 -7.13 1.94 17.07
CA LEU A 55 -6.11 2.98 16.94
C LEU A 55 -5.70 3.56 18.30
N LYS A 56 -6.64 3.71 19.25
CA LYS A 56 -6.33 4.14 20.61
C LYS A 56 -5.57 3.08 21.40
N ASN A 57 -5.97 1.82 21.30
CA ASN A 57 -5.29 0.72 21.98
C ASN A 57 -3.85 0.55 21.47
N ALA A 58 -3.63 0.79 20.17
CA ALA A 58 -2.30 0.80 19.55
C ALA A 58 -1.50 2.10 19.79
N GLU A 59 -2.06 3.05 20.57
CA GLU A 59 -1.49 4.38 20.82
C GLU A 59 -1.28 5.25 19.56
N PHE A 60 -1.90 4.90 18.44
CA PHE A 60 -1.91 5.74 17.24
C PHE A 60 -2.86 6.91 17.38
N PHE A 61 -3.94 6.72 18.15
CA PHE A 61 -4.81 7.81 18.58
C PHE A 61 -4.56 8.12 20.06
N ASP A 62 -4.47 9.40 20.38
CA ASP A 62 -4.42 9.84 21.76
C ASP A 62 -5.80 9.72 22.46
N ASN A 63 -5.86 10.11 23.73
CA ASN A 63 -7.10 10.06 24.51
C ASN A 63 -8.22 10.99 23.98
N LYS A 64 -7.89 11.94 23.10
CA LYS A 64 -8.85 12.83 22.41
C LYS A 64 -9.23 12.30 21.03
N GLY A 65 -8.79 11.09 20.68
CA GLY A 65 -9.03 10.51 19.37
C GLY A 65 -8.31 11.27 18.26
N MET A 66 -7.20 11.95 18.55
CA MET A 66 -6.33 12.60 17.56
C MET A 66 -5.20 11.66 17.16
N LEU A 67 -4.82 11.67 15.88
CA LEU A 67 -3.66 10.93 15.39
C LEU A 67 -2.38 11.44 16.06
N ASP A 68 -1.72 10.56 16.80
CA ASP A 68 -0.39 10.74 17.37
C ASP A 68 0.66 10.27 16.36
N VAL A 69 1.16 11.24 15.58
CA VAL A 69 2.17 11.01 14.55
C VAL A 69 3.46 10.44 15.13
N GLU A 70 3.85 10.89 16.32
CA GLU A 70 5.09 10.46 16.98
C GLU A 70 4.99 9.00 17.40
N LYS A 71 3.93 8.64 18.14
CA LYS A 71 3.70 7.26 18.59
C LYS A 71 3.50 6.29 17.45
N THR A 72 2.74 6.70 16.42
CA THR A 72 2.57 5.91 15.20
C THR A 72 3.92 5.64 14.54
N THR A 73 4.76 6.67 14.39
CA THR A 73 6.09 6.54 13.78
C THR A 73 7.02 5.66 14.61
N GLU A 74 7.01 5.81 15.93
CA GLU A 74 7.79 4.97 16.85
C GLU A 74 7.42 3.50 16.71
N PHE A 75 6.12 3.19 16.69
CA PHE A 75 5.63 1.83 16.52
C PHE A 75 6.06 1.23 15.19
N MET A 76 5.92 1.98 14.09
CA MET A 76 6.31 1.48 12.76
C MET A 76 7.80 1.18 12.71
N LYS A 77 8.65 2.07 13.23
CA LYS A 77 10.12 1.87 13.30
C LYS A 77 10.52 0.67 14.17
N ALA A 78 9.73 0.35 15.19
CA ALA A 78 9.99 -0.80 16.04
C ALA A 78 9.63 -2.14 15.37
N ASN A 79 8.72 -2.13 14.39
CA ASN A 79 8.14 -3.35 13.81
C ASN A 79 8.48 -3.56 12.32
N ILE A 80 9.06 -2.57 11.64
CA ILE A 80 9.40 -2.61 10.21
C ILE A 80 10.89 -2.30 10.04
N GLN A 81 11.59 -3.11 9.24
CA GLN A 81 13.00 -2.94 8.95
C GLN A 81 13.24 -2.32 7.57
N SER A 82 12.31 -2.51 6.65
CA SER A 82 12.31 -1.93 5.31
C SER A 82 12.25 -0.41 5.41
N GLU A 83 13.36 0.25 5.11
CA GLU A 83 13.45 1.71 5.01
C GLU A 83 12.39 2.25 4.05
N ASP A 84 12.18 1.59 2.89
CA ASP A 84 11.20 1.97 1.88
C ASP A 84 9.76 1.87 2.38
N ALA A 85 9.44 0.84 3.17
CA ALA A 85 8.15 0.79 3.86
C ALA A 85 8.01 1.91 4.89
N LEU A 86 9.02 2.15 5.74
CA LEU A 86 8.99 3.22 6.73
C LEU A 86 8.78 4.59 6.10
N LYS A 87 9.36 4.86 4.94
CA LYS A 87 9.16 6.10 4.19
C LYS A 87 7.72 6.26 3.72
N ILE A 88 7.12 5.20 3.18
CA ILE A 88 5.70 5.21 2.77
C ILE A 88 4.81 5.45 4.00
N PHE A 89 5.07 4.78 5.12
CA PHE A 89 4.32 5.00 6.36
C PHE A 89 4.45 6.44 6.87
N ASN A 90 5.66 7.01 6.87
CA ASN A 90 5.87 8.39 7.30
C ASN A 90 5.12 9.36 6.38
N GLN A 91 5.17 9.17 5.07
CA GLN A 91 4.43 10.01 4.12
C GLN A 91 2.92 9.96 4.38
N ILE A 92 2.36 8.75 4.55
CA ILE A 92 0.94 8.57 4.85
C ILE A 92 0.58 9.26 6.17
N THR A 93 1.39 9.05 7.21
CA THR A 93 1.14 9.60 8.55
C THR A 93 1.21 11.13 8.53
N ASP A 94 2.23 11.71 7.89
CA ASP A 94 2.40 13.15 7.76
C ASP A 94 1.29 13.80 6.93
N GLU A 95 0.93 13.22 5.78
CA GLU A 95 -0.12 13.78 4.93
C GLU A 95 -1.51 13.65 5.56
N CYS A 96 -1.76 12.56 6.29
CA CYS A 96 -3.03 12.32 6.94
C CYS A 96 -3.14 12.94 8.33
N ALA A 97 -2.08 13.52 8.90
CA ALA A 97 -2.16 14.28 10.15
C ALA A 97 -3.19 15.41 10.12
N LYS A 98 -3.49 15.95 8.93
CA LYS A 98 -4.54 16.97 8.72
C LYS A 98 -5.94 16.56 9.21
N VAL A 99 -6.22 15.27 9.37
CA VAL A 99 -7.52 14.80 9.91
C VAL A 99 -7.74 15.26 11.37
N ASN A 100 -6.67 15.64 12.07
CA ASN A 100 -6.75 16.23 13.41
C ASN A 100 -7.41 17.62 13.39
N ASP A 101 -7.33 18.34 12.27
CA ASP A 101 -7.89 19.68 12.11
C ASP A 101 -9.36 19.67 11.62
N GLU A 102 -9.89 18.49 11.26
CA GLU A 102 -11.26 18.34 10.77
C GLU A 102 -12.27 18.38 11.92
N GLU A 103 -13.44 18.98 11.64
CA GLU A 103 -14.57 18.99 12.56
C GLU A 103 -15.18 17.58 12.65
N VAL A 104 -15.41 17.11 13.87
CA VAL A 104 -16.01 15.80 14.17
C VAL A 104 -17.21 15.95 15.09
N SER A 105 -18.16 15.02 14.98
CA SER A 105 -19.42 15.06 15.73
C SER A 105 -19.39 14.27 17.04
N ASP A 106 -18.44 13.35 17.16
CA ASP A 106 -18.26 12.40 18.27
C ASP A 106 -17.17 12.83 19.27
N GLY A 107 -16.58 14.01 19.06
CA GLY A 107 -15.61 14.62 19.96
C GLY A 107 -14.38 13.75 20.21
N ASP A 108 -14.16 13.39 21.47
CA ASP A 108 -12.99 12.61 21.89
C ASP A 108 -13.16 11.11 21.58
N GLU A 109 -14.33 10.63 21.12
CA GLU A 109 -14.52 9.22 20.75
C GLU A 109 -13.66 8.82 19.54
N GLY A 110 -13.46 9.74 18.58
CA GLY A 110 -12.51 9.60 17.48
C GLY A 110 -12.95 8.66 16.35
N CYS A 111 -14.18 8.15 16.37
CA CYS A 111 -14.78 7.35 15.31
C CYS A 111 -14.81 8.11 13.97
N ASP A 112 -15.32 9.35 13.96
CA ASP A 112 -15.38 10.16 12.73
C ASP A 112 -13.96 10.39 12.17
N ARG A 113 -13.00 10.65 13.06
CA ARG A 113 -11.59 10.86 12.68
C ARG A 113 -10.93 9.58 12.18
N ALA A 114 -11.26 8.42 12.74
CA ALA A 114 -10.79 7.14 12.23
C ALA A 114 -11.29 6.94 10.79
N GLN A 115 -12.56 7.22 10.51
CA GLN A 115 -13.09 7.14 9.14
C GLN A 115 -12.36 8.10 8.18
N LEU A 116 -12.12 9.34 8.60
CA LEU A 116 -11.36 10.33 7.82
C LEU A 116 -9.92 9.88 7.57
N LEU A 117 -9.26 9.28 8.58
CA LEU A 117 -7.92 8.74 8.45
C LEU A 117 -7.87 7.60 7.43
N PHE A 118 -8.77 6.62 7.51
CA PHE A 118 -8.81 5.52 6.54
C PHE A 118 -9.04 6.02 5.12
N LYS A 119 -9.97 6.96 4.94
CA LYS A 119 -10.19 7.61 3.64
C LYS A 119 -8.93 8.32 3.16
N CYS A 120 -8.26 9.07 4.02
CA CYS A 120 -7.01 9.75 3.69
C CYS A 120 -5.92 8.76 3.27
N ILE A 121 -5.70 7.68 4.03
CA ILE A 121 -4.71 6.63 3.70
C ILE A 121 -4.98 6.10 2.29
N VAL A 122 -6.24 5.82 1.95
CA VAL A 122 -6.55 5.35 0.60
C VAL A 122 -6.34 6.43 -0.45
N ASP A 123 -6.70 7.68 -0.18
CA ASP A 123 -6.46 8.78 -1.10
C ASP A 123 -4.96 9.00 -1.34
N VAL A 124 -4.12 8.90 -0.31
CA VAL A 124 -2.65 8.92 -0.44
C VAL A 124 -2.17 7.74 -1.28
N LYS A 125 -2.66 6.52 -1.01
CA LYS A 125 -2.35 5.33 -1.83
C LYS A 125 -2.81 5.49 -3.30
N LYS A 126 -3.87 6.25 -3.57
CA LYS A 126 -4.33 6.56 -4.94
C LYS A 126 -3.49 7.64 -5.63
N LYS A 127 -2.91 8.58 -4.87
CA LYS A 127 -2.13 9.71 -5.38
C LYS A 127 -0.77 9.35 -5.97
N CYS A 128 -0.39 8.07 -6.00
CA CYS A 128 0.79 7.63 -6.74
C CYS A 128 0.71 7.97 -8.24
N VAL A 129 -0.50 8.16 -8.78
CA VAL A 129 -0.78 8.60 -10.15
C VAL A 129 -1.90 9.65 -10.17
N SER A 130 -1.71 10.77 -10.87
CA SER A 130 -2.80 11.72 -11.13
C SER A 130 -3.88 11.10 -12.02
N GLU A 131 -5.09 11.69 -12.04
CA GLU A 131 -6.17 11.21 -12.94
C GLU A 131 -5.72 11.19 -14.41
N ALA A 132 -4.98 12.21 -14.85
CA ALA A 132 -4.43 12.26 -16.20
C ALA A 132 -3.37 11.16 -16.46
N GLU A 133 -2.50 10.87 -15.49
CA GLU A 133 -1.50 9.81 -15.60
C GLU A 133 -2.15 8.42 -15.56
N ARG A 134 -3.26 8.26 -14.83
CA ARG A 134 -4.09 7.06 -14.83
C ARG A 134 -4.75 6.85 -16.20
N ASP A 135 -5.35 7.88 -16.78
CA ASP A 135 -5.96 7.80 -18.11
C ASP A 135 -4.92 7.43 -19.17
N GLN A 136 -3.71 7.98 -19.06
CA GLN A 136 -2.60 7.62 -19.93
C GLN A 136 -2.19 6.15 -19.77
N MET A 137 -2.09 5.63 -18.54
CA MET A 137 -1.83 4.20 -18.32
C MET A 137 -2.94 3.31 -18.89
N ILE A 138 -4.20 3.73 -18.79
CA ILE A 138 -5.34 3.02 -19.37
C ILE A 138 -5.25 3.03 -20.90
N GLU A 139 -4.84 4.12 -21.52
CA GLU A 139 -4.65 4.19 -22.98
C GLU A 139 -3.50 3.28 -23.44
N THR A 140 -2.34 3.37 -22.79
CA THR A 140 -1.13 2.62 -23.16
C THR A 140 -1.29 1.12 -22.91
N PHE A 141 -1.83 0.70 -21.77
CA PHE A 141 -1.93 -0.71 -21.39
C PHE A 141 -3.32 -1.33 -21.63
N GLY A 142 -4.33 -0.51 -21.92
CA GLY A 142 -5.71 -0.96 -22.17
C GLY A 142 -5.84 -2.03 -23.25
N PRO A 143 -5.13 -1.95 -24.39
CA PRO A 143 -5.17 -3.00 -25.40
C PRO A 143 -4.69 -4.36 -24.88
N ILE A 144 -3.61 -4.38 -24.08
CA ILE A 144 -3.07 -5.60 -23.47
C ILE A 144 -4.01 -6.14 -22.41
N ALA A 145 -4.55 -5.24 -21.57
CA ALA A 145 -5.53 -5.61 -20.56
C ALA A 145 -6.75 -6.27 -21.22
N LYS A 146 -7.26 -5.68 -22.31
CA LYS A 146 -8.37 -6.25 -23.09
C LYS A 146 -8.04 -7.61 -23.69
N GLU A 147 -6.88 -7.77 -24.30
CA GLU A 147 -6.43 -9.06 -24.82
C GLU A 147 -6.40 -10.13 -23.72
N CYS A 148 -5.92 -9.78 -22.52
CA CYS A 148 -5.91 -10.69 -21.38
C CYS A 148 -7.30 -10.96 -20.79
N LEU A 149 -8.23 -9.99 -20.83
CA LEU A 149 -9.62 -10.23 -20.46
C LEU A 149 -10.25 -11.28 -21.39
N ASP A 150 -10.03 -11.14 -22.69
CA ASP A 150 -10.53 -12.08 -23.71
C ASP A 150 -9.91 -13.48 -23.52
N GLU A 151 -8.58 -13.56 -23.31
CA GLU A 151 -7.88 -14.83 -23.06
C GLU A 151 -8.34 -15.53 -21.78
N CYS A 152 -8.66 -14.76 -20.74
CA CYS A 152 -9.09 -15.29 -19.45
C CYS A 152 -10.61 -15.46 -19.34
N GLY A 153 -11.37 -15.12 -20.39
CA GLY A 153 -12.83 -15.21 -20.40
C GLY A 153 -13.50 -14.33 -19.33
N VAL A 154 -12.91 -13.16 -19.05
CA VAL A 154 -13.45 -12.19 -18.09
C VAL A 154 -14.39 -11.26 -18.83
N GLU A 155 -15.69 -11.44 -18.58
CA GLU A 155 -16.74 -10.53 -19.05
C GLU A 155 -16.97 -9.41 -18.00
N ASP A 156 -17.48 -8.26 -18.44
CA ASP A 156 -17.87 -7.13 -17.57
C ASP A 156 -16.77 -6.57 -16.65
N PHE A 157 -15.55 -6.37 -17.16
CA PHE A 157 -14.47 -5.72 -16.43
C PHE A 157 -14.66 -4.19 -16.35
N ASP A 158 -14.77 -3.64 -15.14
CA ASP A 158 -14.59 -2.21 -14.89
C ASP A 158 -13.10 -1.91 -14.62
N PRO A 159 -12.44 -1.06 -15.42
CA PRO A 159 -11.06 -0.61 -15.17
C PRO A 159 -10.84 0.07 -13.83
N LYS A 160 -11.91 0.49 -13.14
CA LYS A 160 -11.87 1.09 -11.81
C LYS A 160 -11.89 0.04 -10.69
N ASP A 161 -12.31 -1.18 -10.99
CA ASP A 161 -12.29 -2.29 -10.06
C ASP A 161 -10.90 -2.92 -10.02
N LYS A 162 -10.49 -3.41 -8.85
CA LYS A 162 -9.23 -4.15 -8.73
C LYS A 162 -9.43 -5.53 -9.39
N PRO A 163 -8.68 -5.89 -10.44
CA PRO A 163 -8.76 -7.23 -10.98
C PRO A 163 -8.17 -8.22 -9.97
N ASP A 164 -9.02 -8.88 -9.18
CA ASP A 164 -8.63 -10.05 -8.41
C ASP A 164 -8.90 -11.33 -9.19
N ASN A 165 -8.34 -11.39 -10.41
CA ASN A 165 -8.39 -12.57 -11.26
C ASN A 165 -6.96 -13.08 -11.49
N PRO A 166 -6.59 -14.24 -10.91
CA PRO A 166 -5.23 -14.79 -11.05
C PRO A 166 -4.80 -15.06 -12.50
N CYS A 167 -5.75 -15.37 -13.41
CA CYS A 167 -5.45 -15.53 -14.84
C CYS A 167 -5.10 -14.18 -15.46
N LEU A 168 -5.95 -13.16 -15.25
CA LEU A 168 -5.77 -11.82 -15.80
C LEU A 168 -4.46 -11.20 -15.34
N ASN A 169 -4.18 -11.28 -14.04
CA ASN A 169 -2.93 -10.76 -13.45
C ASN A 169 -1.70 -11.45 -14.05
N LYS A 170 -1.72 -12.79 -14.18
CA LYS A 170 -0.63 -13.52 -14.79
C LYS A 170 -0.46 -13.18 -16.27
N CYS A 171 -1.54 -13.18 -17.05
CA CYS A 171 -1.51 -12.84 -18.47
C CYS A 171 -0.92 -11.45 -18.69
N PHE A 172 -1.44 -10.46 -17.98
CA PHE A 172 -1.03 -9.07 -18.13
C PHE A 172 0.46 -8.93 -17.80
N LEU A 173 0.88 -9.38 -16.62
CA LEU A 173 2.26 -9.25 -16.14
C LEU A 173 3.27 -10.00 -17.01
N THR A 174 2.89 -11.14 -17.60
CA THR A 174 3.70 -11.85 -18.59
C THR A 174 3.79 -11.08 -19.92
N LYS A 175 2.68 -10.54 -20.44
CA LYS A 175 2.69 -9.80 -21.71
C LYS A 175 3.46 -8.48 -21.62
N ILE A 176 3.38 -7.80 -20.48
CA ILE A 176 4.22 -6.61 -20.20
C ILE A 176 5.62 -6.97 -19.69
N LYS A 177 5.97 -8.27 -19.62
CA LYS A 177 7.29 -8.80 -19.23
C LYS A 177 7.80 -8.32 -17.86
N VAL A 178 6.88 -7.95 -16.97
CA VAL A 178 7.18 -7.42 -15.63
C VAL A 178 7.47 -8.54 -14.62
N ILE A 179 7.02 -9.76 -14.93
CA ILE A 179 7.25 -10.95 -14.10
C ILE A 179 8.08 -11.95 -14.91
N ASP A 180 9.13 -12.49 -14.29
CA ASP A 180 9.87 -13.64 -14.82
C ASP A 180 9.08 -14.95 -14.66
N ASP A 181 9.58 -16.06 -15.20
CA ASP A 181 8.92 -17.37 -15.07
C ASP A 181 8.73 -17.83 -13.60
N GLN A 182 9.33 -17.12 -12.65
CA GLN A 182 9.30 -17.40 -11.21
C GLN A 182 8.33 -16.50 -10.43
N GLY A 183 7.67 -15.53 -11.07
CA GLY A 183 6.69 -14.68 -10.39
C GLY A 183 7.26 -13.39 -9.79
N MET A 184 8.54 -13.07 -10.03
CA MET A 184 9.23 -11.96 -9.35
C MET A 184 9.22 -10.68 -10.18
N ILE A 185 8.94 -9.54 -9.52
CA ILE A 185 8.97 -8.20 -10.12
C ILE A 185 10.28 -7.52 -9.72
N ASP A 186 11.12 -7.21 -10.70
CA ASP A 186 12.36 -6.44 -10.54
C ASP A 186 12.17 -5.03 -11.13
N PRO A 187 12.34 -3.93 -10.36
CA PRO A 187 12.13 -2.57 -10.85
C PRO A 187 12.97 -2.20 -12.08
N GLU A 188 14.17 -2.73 -12.25
CA GLU A 188 14.99 -2.52 -13.46
C GLU A 188 14.42 -3.28 -14.65
N VAL A 189 13.90 -4.49 -14.42
CA VAL A 189 13.20 -5.29 -15.44
C VAL A 189 11.90 -4.61 -15.85
N VAL A 190 11.17 -3.98 -14.92
CA VAL A 190 9.97 -3.21 -15.24
C VAL A 190 10.30 -2.00 -16.10
N ARG A 191 11.29 -1.19 -15.72
CA ARG A 191 11.72 -0.02 -16.53
C ARG A 191 12.14 -0.43 -17.93
N LYS A 192 12.94 -1.49 -18.02
CA LYS A 192 13.38 -2.04 -19.30
C LYS A 192 12.19 -2.55 -20.11
N SER A 193 11.24 -3.25 -19.49
CA SER A 193 10.08 -3.81 -20.19
C SER A 193 9.12 -2.72 -20.69
N ILE A 194 8.92 -1.65 -19.93
CA ILE A 194 8.17 -0.47 -20.38
C ILE A 194 8.83 0.13 -21.62
N THR A 195 10.16 0.26 -21.60
CA THR A 195 10.94 0.84 -22.71
C THR A 195 10.98 -0.08 -23.93
N ASP A 196 11.05 -1.39 -23.72
CA ASP A 196 11.05 -2.40 -24.78
C ASP A 196 9.66 -2.59 -25.41
N PHE A 197 8.59 -2.29 -24.67
CA PHE A 197 7.20 -2.48 -25.10
C PHE A 197 6.62 -1.25 -25.82
N ILE A 198 6.98 -0.06 -25.36
CA ILE A 198 6.46 1.19 -25.91
C ILE A 198 7.42 1.67 -27.00
N GLU A 199 7.00 1.55 -28.27
CA GLU A 199 7.82 1.93 -29.43
C GLU A 199 8.20 3.42 -29.44
N ASN A 200 7.37 4.26 -28.83
CA ASN A 200 7.61 5.69 -28.72
C ASN A 200 8.47 6.00 -27.48
N GLU A 201 9.72 6.41 -27.70
CA GLU A 201 10.69 6.72 -26.64
C GLU A 201 10.20 7.81 -25.67
N ASP A 202 9.48 8.83 -26.15
CA ASP A 202 8.94 9.90 -25.29
C ASP A 202 7.77 9.40 -24.44
N GLU A 203 6.96 8.49 -24.96
CA GLU A 203 5.87 7.87 -24.22
C GLU A 203 6.40 6.84 -23.21
N ALA A 204 7.36 6.02 -23.62
CA ALA A 204 8.09 5.10 -22.76
C ALA A 204 8.70 5.83 -21.57
N LYS A 205 9.38 6.95 -21.85
CA LYS A 205 9.98 7.79 -20.81
C LYS A 205 8.94 8.37 -19.85
N LYS A 206 7.78 8.81 -20.34
CA LYS A 206 6.69 9.28 -19.46
C LYS A 206 6.14 8.18 -18.57
N ILE A 207 5.93 6.97 -19.10
CA ILE A 207 5.44 5.83 -18.31
C ILE A 207 6.49 5.37 -17.30
N VAL A 208 7.78 5.37 -17.68
CA VAL A 208 8.89 5.14 -16.75
C VAL A 208 8.93 6.24 -15.69
N GLU A 209 8.75 7.51 -16.04
CA GLU A 209 8.67 8.62 -15.08
C GLU A 209 7.46 8.50 -14.15
N ILE A 210 6.31 8.00 -14.61
CA ILE A 210 5.15 7.75 -13.74
C ILE A 210 5.42 6.54 -12.83
N PHE A 211 6.01 5.48 -13.36
CA PHE A 211 6.45 4.33 -12.58
C PHE A 211 7.47 4.75 -11.51
N ASP A 212 8.45 5.58 -11.89
CA ASP A 212 9.42 6.19 -11.01
C ASP A 212 8.79 7.26 -10.11
N LYS A 213 7.70 7.95 -10.44
CA LYS A 213 6.98 8.76 -9.42
C LYS A 213 6.26 7.89 -8.41
N CYS A 214 5.75 6.72 -8.81
CA CYS A 214 5.18 5.75 -7.89
C CYS A 214 6.25 5.09 -7.00
N PHE A 215 7.46 4.86 -7.55
CA PHE A 215 8.59 4.21 -6.87
C PHE A 215 9.52 5.19 -6.13
N GLU A 216 9.84 6.32 -6.76
CA GLU A 216 10.68 7.44 -6.31
C GLU A 216 9.89 8.63 -5.77
N GLY A 217 8.56 8.77 -5.91
CA GLY A 217 7.80 9.72 -5.06
C GLY A 217 7.99 9.40 -3.57
N VAL A 218 8.23 8.12 -3.29
CA VAL A 218 8.71 7.56 -2.02
C VAL A 218 10.16 7.97 -1.70
N VAL A 219 10.98 8.32 -2.70
CA VAL A 219 12.44 8.61 -2.63
C VAL A 219 12.79 10.10 -2.76
N ALA A 220 12.07 10.89 -3.55
CA ALA A 220 12.45 12.24 -3.97
C ALA A 220 12.19 13.31 -2.89
N GLN A 221 11.27 13.08 -1.94
CA GLN A 221 11.16 13.94 -0.75
C GLN A 221 12.38 13.81 0.21
N MET A 222 13.28 12.86 -0.03
CA MET A 222 14.49 12.65 0.80
C MET A 222 15.56 13.72 0.63
N VAL A 223 15.61 14.43 -0.49
CA VAL A 223 16.76 15.29 -0.78
C VAL A 223 16.58 16.69 -0.20
N GLU A 224 15.35 17.20 -0.06
CA GLU A 224 15.14 18.58 0.40
C GLU A 224 15.10 18.76 1.92
N ARG A 225 15.08 17.69 2.74
CA ARG A 225 14.84 17.84 4.20
C ARG A 225 15.84 17.24 5.18
N SER A 226 17.02 16.76 4.77
CA SER A 226 17.98 16.22 5.75
C SER A 226 19.37 16.88 5.72
N PRO A 227 19.76 17.64 6.76
CA PRO A 227 21.14 18.01 6.98
C PRO A 227 21.88 16.94 7.81
N SER A 228 23.01 16.49 7.26
CA SER A 228 24.17 15.89 7.96
C SER A 228 24.15 14.40 8.32
N LYS A 229 24.80 13.64 7.43
CA LYS A 229 25.76 12.54 7.63
C LYS A 229 25.94 11.97 9.05
N ARG A 230 25.80 10.65 9.17
CA ARG A 230 26.70 9.82 9.99
C ARG A 230 26.87 8.44 9.36
N GLU A 231 28.12 8.07 9.12
CA GLU A 231 28.59 6.78 8.61
C GLU A 231 28.53 5.71 9.71
N VAL A 232 28.13 4.47 9.40
CA VAL A 232 28.67 3.26 10.03
C VAL A 232 28.70 2.09 9.01
N PRO A 233 29.78 1.28 8.97
CA PRO A 233 30.02 0.23 7.97
C PRO A 233 29.65 -1.20 8.46
N GLY A 234 29.51 -2.14 7.51
CA GLY A 234 29.77 -3.57 7.77
C GLY A 234 28.73 -4.58 7.27
N SER A 235 28.99 -5.15 6.09
CA SER A 235 28.50 -6.44 5.53
C SER A 235 28.78 -7.64 6.48
N ILE A 236 28.17 -8.85 6.42
CA ILE A 236 28.07 -9.90 5.38
C ILE A 236 27.08 -11.04 5.86
N PRO A 237 26.99 -12.26 5.25
CA PRO A 237 26.15 -12.76 4.14
C PRO A 237 24.97 -13.66 4.57
N GLY A 238 24.10 -13.99 3.60
CA GLY A 238 22.91 -14.82 3.77
C GLY A 238 23.10 -16.33 3.72
N ASP A 239 21.98 -17.05 3.87
CA ASP A 239 21.77 -18.40 3.36
C ASP A 239 20.27 -18.62 3.07
N SER A 240 20.04 -19.39 2.03
CA SER A 240 18.85 -19.58 1.23
C SER A 240 18.11 -20.86 1.61
N THR A 241 16.81 -20.79 1.88
CA THR A 241 15.86 -21.89 1.64
C THR A 241 14.44 -21.36 1.45
N LEU A 242 14.05 -21.09 0.20
CA LEU A 242 12.70 -20.67 -0.19
C LEU A 242 11.83 -21.89 -0.50
N GLN A 243 10.70 -22.01 0.21
CA GLN A 243 9.58 -22.87 -0.15
C GLN A 243 8.50 -22.04 -0.86
N PRO A 244 7.75 -22.59 -1.83
CA PRO A 244 6.77 -21.85 -2.60
C PRO A 244 5.45 -21.76 -1.81
N LEU A 245 5.04 -20.56 -1.42
CA LEU A 245 3.75 -20.34 -0.77
C LEU A 245 3.00 -19.15 -1.37
N LYS A 246 1.70 -19.43 -1.54
CA LYS A 246 0.67 -18.73 -2.30
C LYS A 246 0.60 -17.23 -2.03
N LEU A 247 0.44 -16.48 -3.12
CA LEU A 247 0.20 -15.05 -3.22
C LEU A 247 -0.95 -14.59 -2.29
N GLN A 248 -0.61 -13.99 -1.15
CA GLN A 248 -1.54 -13.23 -0.30
C GLN A 248 -1.20 -11.75 -0.47
N VAL A 249 -1.99 -11.08 -1.30
CA VAL A 249 -1.94 -9.64 -1.55
C VAL A 249 -2.73 -8.94 -0.45
N LEU A 250 -2.06 -8.16 0.41
CA LEU A 250 -2.57 -6.95 1.10
C LEU A 250 -1.65 -6.60 2.28
N LEU A 251 -0.79 -5.59 2.07
CA LEU A 251 -0.53 -4.52 3.04
C LEU A 251 -0.50 -3.19 2.30
#